data_AF-A0A4S4LH16-F1
#
_entry.id   AF-A0A4S4LH16-F1
#
_cell.length_a   1.000
_cell.length_b   1.000
_cell.length_c   1.000
_cell.angle_alpha   90.00
_cell.angle_beta   90.00
_cell.angle_gamma   90.00
#
_symmetry.space_group_name_H-M   'P 1'
#
loop_
_entity.id
_entity.type
_entity.pdbx_description
1 polymer ?
#
loop_
_entity_poly.entity_id
_entity_poly.type
_entity_poly.pdbx_seq_one_letter_code
_entity_poly.pdbx_strand_id
1 'polypeptide(L)'
;MESFSHDYSIVLYVVQPGSSKNHETIMPTQTISPTILAKTTVQHDFPTVLSEIYTGLVPSERIWLSCYKLDEPSVHGRVAAALNERDRTRVVLRGEDGVQLERVSDTKYTASCDALGISHTEIVVPSETYADPAHADYRHPHQIPTFALLPQPPFSSSSSSRVLATGHTDGSVSLYVLPPTPPSPSAPYALPTSHGLTPYATGKLHLG
;
A
#
# COMPACT_ATOMS: atom_id res chain seq x y z
N MET A 1 -8.40 -28.31 -8.18
CA MET A 1 -9.33 -27.35 -7.58
C MET A 1 -8.59 -26.73 -6.41
N GLU A 2 -7.83 -25.67 -6.67
CA GLU A 2 -7.15 -24.91 -5.60
C GLU A 2 -8.14 -23.89 -5.05
N SER A 3 -8.35 -23.96 -3.74
CA SER A 3 -9.20 -23.04 -2.99
C SER A 3 -8.44 -21.73 -2.79
N PHE A 4 -8.93 -20.66 -3.40
CA PHE A 4 -8.41 -19.31 -3.18
C PHE A 4 -9.00 -18.74 -1.89
N SER A 5 -8.18 -18.65 -0.85
CA SER A 5 -8.50 -17.86 0.35
C SER A 5 -8.55 -16.38 -0.05
N HIS A 6 -9.72 -15.76 0.07
CA HIS A 6 -9.91 -14.36 -0.23
C HIS A 6 -9.65 -13.53 1.03
N ASP A 7 -8.38 -13.25 1.30
CA ASP A 7 -8.00 -12.21 2.26
C ASP A 7 -7.94 -10.86 1.53
N TYR A 8 -8.96 -10.04 1.75
CA TYR A 8 -9.09 -8.72 1.14
C TYR A 8 -8.23 -7.70 1.88
N SER A 9 -7.19 -7.20 1.22
CA SER A 9 -6.47 -5.98 1.64
C SER A 9 -6.85 -4.83 0.71
N ILE A 10 -7.37 -3.73 1.25
CA ILE A 10 -7.65 -2.50 0.47
C ILE A 10 -6.32 -1.75 0.29
N VAL A 11 -5.82 -1.71 -0.95
CA VAL A 11 -4.72 -0.81 -1.36
C VAL A 11 -5.36 0.38 -2.09
N LEU A 12 -5.25 1.58 -1.52
CA LEU A 12 -5.68 2.83 -2.14
C LEU A 12 -4.56 3.35 -3.07
N TYR A 13 -4.92 3.74 -4.30
CA TYR A 13 -4.01 4.32 -5.28
C TYR A 13 -4.21 5.83 -5.41
N VAL A 14 -3.10 6.58 -5.50
CA VAL A 14 -3.08 8.02 -5.82
C VAL A 14 -2.77 8.20 -7.31
N VAL A 15 -3.54 9.07 -7.96
CA VAL A 15 -3.46 9.45 -9.38
C VAL A 15 -2.28 10.39 -9.63
N GLN A 16 -1.49 10.14 -10.69
CA GLN A 16 -0.46 11.08 -11.13
C GLN A 16 -1.08 12.33 -11.80
N PRO A 17 -0.54 13.54 -11.56
CA PRO A 17 -1.01 14.75 -12.23
C PRO A 17 -0.60 14.74 -13.72
N GLY A 18 -1.58 14.92 -14.60
CA GLY A 18 -1.35 15.11 -16.03
C GLY A 18 -0.56 16.40 -16.30
N SER A 19 0.60 16.26 -16.94
CA SER A 19 1.41 17.39 -17.40
C SER A 19 0.80 18.01 -18.66
N SER A 20 0.01 19.09 -18.51
CA SER A 20 -0.42 19.92 -19.64
C SER A 20 0.56 21.08 -19.87
N LYS A 21 1.21 21.13 -21.03
CA LYS A 21 1.96 22.31 -21.51
C LYS A 21 1.02 23.17 -22.36
N ASN A 22 0.81 24.42 -21.95
CA ASN A 22 -0.04 25.37 -22.65
C ASN A 22 0.72 26.10 -23.76
N HIS A 23 0.17 26.12 -24.97
CA HIS A 23 0.30 27.24 -25.90
C HIS A 23 -1.01 27.38 -26.68
N GLU A 24 -1.62 28.56 -26.57
CA GLU A 24 -2.98 28.93 -26.99
C GLU A 24 -3.07 29.08 -28.52
N THR A 25 -4.17 28.62 -29.16
CA THR A 25 -4.89 29.25 -30.30
C THR A 25 -5.98 28.32 -30.88
N ILE A 26 -7.21 28.87 -31.02
CA ILE A 26 -8.49 28.32 -31.51
C ILE A 26 -9.18 27.35 -30.54
N MET A 27 -10.47 27.56 -30.26
CA MET A 27 -11.32 26.74 -29.37
C MET A 27 -12.01 25.62 -30.17
N PRO A 28 -11.45 24.40 -30.27
CA PRO A 28 -12.24 23.21 -30.53
C PRO A 28 -13.03 22.86 -29.27
N THR A 29 -14.25 22.36 -29.45
CA THR A 29 -15.04 21.73 -28.39
C THR A 29 -14.19 20.65 -27.73
N GLN A 30 -13.60 20.97 -26.58
CA GLN A 30 -12.64 20.11 -25.90
C GLN A 30 -13.43 18.92 -25.34
N THR A 31 -13.43 17.82 -26.09
CA THR A 31 -14.05 16.57 -25.64
C THR A 31 -13.13 16.02 -24.56
N ILE A 32 -13.54 16.15 -23.29
CA ILE A 32 -12.81 15.58 -22.16
C ILE A 32 -13.00 14.06 -22.25
N SER A 33 -12.04 13.37 -22.88
CA SER A 33 -12.00 11.92 -22.84
C SER A 33 -11.67 11.47 -21.41
N PRO A 34 -12.44 10.53 -20.83
CA PRO A 34 -12.17 10.05 -19.48
C PRO A 34 -10.76 9.44 -19.41
N THR A 35 -9.99 9.84 -18.41
CA THR A 35 -8.69 9.21 -18.14
C THR A 35 -8.92 7.87 -17.47
N ILE A 36 -8.60 6.79 -18.19
CA ILE A 36 -8.67 5.42 -17.66
C ILE A 36 -7.48 5.22 -16.72
N LEU A 37 -7.75 4.92 -15.46
CA LEU A 37 -6.72 4.61 -14.46
C LEU A 37 -6.44 3.11 -14.48
N ALA A 38 -5.18 2.75 -14.68
CA ALA A 38 -4.72 1.39 -14.48
C ALA A 38 -4.80 1.03 -12.99
N LYS A 39 -5.13 -0.23 -12.71
CA LYS A 39 -5.12 -0.80 -11.37
C LYS A 39 -4.16 -1.96 -11.34
N THR A 40 -3.32 -2.00 -10.32
CA THR A 40 -2.42 -3.12 -10.06
C THR A 40 -2.80 -3.75 -8.72
N THR A 41 -2.52 -5.03 -8.50
CA THR A 41 -2.67 -5.69 -7.20
C THR A 41 -1.53 -6.68 -7.01
N VAL A 42 -0.89 -6.65 -5.86
CA VAL A 42 0.20 -7.56 -5.48
C VAL A 42 -0.25 -8.42 -4.30
N GLN A 43 0.33 -9.62 -4.15
CA GLN A 43 0.16 -10.48 -2.99
C GLN A 43 0.38 -9.68 -1.69
N HIS A 44 -0.57 -9.71 -0.76
CA HIS A 44 -0.60 -8.77 0.36
C HIS A 44 0.56 -8.91 1.37
N ASP A 45 1.08 -10.13 1.53
CA ASP A 45 2.17 -10.50 2.44
C ASP A 45 3.54 -10.50 1.74
N PHE A 46 3.65 -9.98 0.52
CA PHE A 46 4.92 -9.91 -0.20
C PHE A 46 6.06 -9.25 0.59
N PRO A 47 5.85 -8.24 1.47
CA PRO A 47 6.94 -7.68 2.27
C PRO A 47 7.51 -8.72 3.25
N THR A 48 6.66 -9.56 3.82
CA THR A 48 7.05 -10.69 4.68
C THR A 48 7.85 -11.70 3.90
N VAL A 49 7.35 -12.11 2.73
CA VAL A 49 8.07 -13.02 1.83
C VAL A 49 9.47 -12.49 1.51
N LEU A 50 9.60 -11.20 1.17
CA LEU A 50 10.91 -10.59 0.90
C LEU A 50 11.82 -10.55 2.12
N SER A 51 11.27 -10.32 3.31
CA SER A 51 12.02 -10.34 4.57
C SER A 51 12.53 -11.75 4.92
N GLU A 52 11.70 -12.77 4.72
CA GLU A 52 12.06 -14.19 4.93
C GLU A 52 13.14 -14.66 3.95
N ILE A 53 13.06 -14.22 2.69
CA ILE A 53 14.13 -14.48 1.71
C ILE A 53 15.42 -13.76 2.09
N TYR A 54 15.32 -12.48 2.50
CA TYR A 54 16.46 -11.69 2.90
C TYR A 54 17.20 -12.27 4.12
N THR A 55 16.44 -12.73 5.11
CA THR A 55 16.98 -13.37 6.32
C THR A 55 17.45 -14.81 6.08
N GLY A 56 17.15 -15.38 4.91
CA GLY A 56 17.52 -16.73 4.53
C GLY A 56 16.65 -17.83 5.15
N LEU A 57 15.48 -17.47 5.69
CA LEU A 57 14.50 -18.44 6.16
C LEU A 57 13.91 -19.25 5.00
N VAL A 58 13.66 -18.59 3.87
CA VAL A 58 13.18 -19.18 2.62
C VAL A 58 14.20 -18.89 1.52
N PRO A 59 14.64 -19.86 0.70
CA PRO A 59 15.65 -19.61 -0.33
C PRO A 59 15.12 -18.75 -1.50
N SER A 60 13.85 -18.96 -1.86
CA SER A 60 13.17 -18.26 -2.95
C SER A 60 11.67 -18.50 -2.86
N GLU A 61 10.86 -17.56 -3.35
CA GLU A 61 9.40 -17.67 -3.40
C GLU A 61 8.85 -16.94 -4.64
N ARG A 62 7.59 -17.19 -5.00
CA ARG A 62 6.90 -16.45 -6.07
C ARG A 62 5.80 -15.57 -5.50
N ILE A 63 5.84 -14.30 -5.87
CA ILE A 63 4.86 -13.28 -5.46
C ILE A 63 3.88 -13.06 -6.61
N TRP A 64 2.57 -13.16 -6.35
CA TRP A 64 1.56 -12.85 -7.36
C TRP A 64 1.42 -11.35 -7.63
N LEU A 65 1.26 -10.99 -8.90
CA LEU A 65 1.02 -9.62 -9.35
C LEU A 65 -0.03 -9.64 -10.47
N SER A 66 -1.01 -8.76 -10.40
CA SER A 66 -2.07 -8.64 -11.41
C SER A 66 -2.28 -7.19 -11.80
N CYS A 67 -2.54 -6.97 -13.09
CA CYS A 67 -2.77 -5.67 -13.68
C CYS A 67 -4.11 -5.65 -14.41
N TYR A 68 -4.81 -4.53 -14.31
CA TYR A 68 -6.13 -4.30 -14.88
C TYR A 68 -6.17 -2.92 -15.54
N LYS A 69 -6.83 -2.86 -16.68
CA LYS A 69 -7.13 -1.63 -17.39
C LYS A 69 -8.50 -1.77 -18.05
N LEU A 70 -9.29 -0.70 -18.06
CA LEU A 70 -10.64 -0.74 -18.59
C LEU A 70 -10.61 -1.16 -20.07
N ASP A 71 -11.54 -2.03 -20.46
CA ASP A 71 -11.68 -2.57 -21.82
C ASP A 71 -10.48 -3.36 -22.37
N GLU A 72 -9.52 -3.74 -21.51
CA GLU A 72 -8.39 -4.59 -21.87
C GLU A 72 -8.39 -5.89 -21.03
N PRO A 73 -7.96 -7.04 -21.61
CA PRO A 73 -7.83 -8.29 -20.85
C PRO A 73 -6.85 -8.14 -19.67
N SER A 74 -7.21 -8.64 -18.50
CA SER A 74 -6.31 -8.58 -17.33
C SER A 74 -5.05 -9.41 -17.53
N VAL A 75 -3.94 -8.94 -16.95
CA VAL A 75 -2.65 -9.66 -16.92
C VAL A 75 -2.43 -10.17 -15.51
N HIS A 76 -2.14 -11.47 -15.39
CA HIS A 76 -1.87 -12.14 -14.12
C HIS A 76 -0.56 -12.89 -14.26
N GLY A 77 0.40 -12.56 -13.40
CA GLY A 77 1.71 -13.20 -13.42
C GLY A 77 2.30 -13.33 -12.04
N ARG A 78 3.58 -13.73 -12.03
CA ARG A 78 4.34 -13.95 -10.82
C ARG A 78 5.64 -13.20 -10.88
N VAL A 79 6.21 -12.92 -9.72
CA VAL A 79 7.53 -12.34 -9.58
C VAL A 79 8.34 -13.32 -8.76
N ALA A 80 9.33 -13.94 -9.40
CA ALA A 80 10.28 -14.79 -8.71
C ALA A 80 11.21 -13.92 -7.86
N ALA A 81 11.23 -14.19 -6.55
CA ALA A 81 12.10 -13.54 -5.59
C ALA A 81 13.12 -14.54 -5.05
N ALA A 82 14.40 -14.17 -5.07
CA ALA A 82 15.48 -14.98 -4.53
C ALA A 82 16.63 -14.10 -4.05
N LEU A 83 17.40 -14.58 -3.07
CA LEU A 83 18.60 -13.88 -2.62
C LEU A 83 19.65 -13.86 -3.74
N ASN A 84 20.34 -12.73 -3.94
CA ASN A 84 21.39 -12.67 -4.96
C ASN A 84 22.60 -13.53 -4.55
N GLU A 85 23.08 -14.37 -5.46
CA GLU A 85 24.19 -15.30 -5.20
C GLU A 85 25.52 -14.59 -4.91
N ARG A 86 25.75 -13.41 -5.49
CA ARG A 86 26.98 -12.62 -5.31
C ARG A 86 26.85 -11.60 -4.20
N ASP A 87 25.66 -11.03 -4.03
CA ASP A 87 25.35 -10.01 -3.03
C ASP A 87 24.19 -10.44 -2.13
N ARG A 88 24.50 -11.18 -1.07
CA ARG A 88 23.51 -11.66 -0.10
C ARG A 88 22.81 -10.55 0.69
N THR A 89 23.09 -9.28 0.43
CA THR A 89 22.36 -8.15 1.01
C THR A 89 21.15 -7.71 0.16
N ARG A 90 20.88 -8.39 -0.97
CA ARG A 90 19.82 -8.01 -1.91
C ARG A 90 18.97 -9.20 -2.34
N VAL A 91 17.65 -9.00 -2.37
CA VAL A 91 16.70 -9.90 -3.02
C VAL A 91 16.53 -9.44 -4.47
N VAL A 92 16.75 -10.36 -5.42
CA VAL A 92 16.51 -10.18 -6.84
C VAL A 92 15.05 -10.48 -7.14
N LEU A 93 14.38 -9.56 -7.82
CA LEU A 93 13.01 -9.72 -8.30
C LEU A 93 13.04 -9.92 -9.82
N ARG A 94 12.39 -10.97 -10.31
CA ARG A 94 12.27 -11.27 -11.74
C ARG A 94 10.81 -11.47 -12.11
N GLY A 95 10.29 -10.63 -12.99
CA GLY A 95 8.98 -10.78 -13.57
C GLY A 95 8.83 -12.07 -14.39
N GLU A 96 7.68 -12.72 -14.27
CA GLU A 96 7.21 -13.86 -15.05
C GLU A 96 5.83 -13.50 -15.64
N ASP A 97 5.46 -14.08 -16.79
CA ASP A 97 4.10 -13.94 -17.36
C ASP A 97 3.65 -12.47 -17.62
N GLY A 98 4.58 -11.61 -18.03
CA GLY A 98 4.28 -10.25 -18.48
C GLY A 98 4.05 -9.21 -17.38
N VAL A 99 4.36 -9.56 -16.12
CA VAL A 99 4.37 -8.62 -14.99
C VAL A 99 5.80 -8.39 -14.52
N GLN A 100 6.09 -7.21 -13.97
CA GLN A 100 7.40 -6.87 -13.42
C GLN A 100 7.22 -6.07 -12.13
N LEU A 101 8.10 -6.32 -11.16
CA LEU A 101 8.11 -5.61 -9.86
C LEU A 101 9.54 -5.23 -9.52
N GLU A 102 9.73 -3.96 -9.21
CA GLU A 102 11.04 -3.38 -8.89
C GLU A 102 10.99 -2.69 -7.54
N ARG A 103 12.09 -2.80 -6.79
CA ARG A 103 12.24 -2.12 -5.51
C ARG A 103 12.88 -0.76 -5.73
N VAL A 104 12.21 0.31 -5.30
CA VAL A 104 12.70 1.70 -5.36
C VAL A 104 13.33 2.10 -4.01
N SER A 105 12.68 1.72 -2.91
CA SER A 105 13.19 1.89 -1.54
C SER A 105 12.70 0.74 -0.64
N ASP A 106 12.89 0.83 0.66
CA ASP A 106 12.47 -0.20 1.62
C ASP A 106 10.94 -0.34 1.70
N THR A 107 10.22 0.75 1.47
CA THR A 107 8.76 0.81 1.55
C THR A 107 8.10 1.13 0.21
N LYS A 108 8.89 1.29 -0.86
CA LYS A 108 8.38 1.70 -2.17
C LYS A 108 8.83 0.74 -3.26
N TYR A 109 7.85 0.29 -4.03
CA TYR A 109 8.01 -0.62 -5.15
C TYR A 109 7.26 -0.08 -6.34
N THR A 110 7.61 -0.56 -7.52
CA THR A 110 6.97 -0.17 -8.76
C THR A 110 6.65 -1.39 -9.57
N ALA A 111 5.41 -1.50 -10.01
CA ALA A 111 4.93 -2.58 -10.82
C ALA A 111 4.66 -2.11 -12.26
N SER A 112 4.92 -2.99 -13.22
CA SER A 112 4.64 -2.76 -14.63
C SER A 112 4.07 -3.99 -15.33
N CYS A 113 3.32 -3.73 -16.39
CA CYS A 113 2.67 -4.71 -17.25
C CYS A 113 2.62 -4.15 -18.68
N ASP A 114 3.62 -4.52 -19.49
CA ASP A 114 3.82 -3.96 -20.83
C ASP A 114 2.64 -4.23 -21.78
N ALA A 115 2.00 -5.38 -21.65
CA ALA A 115 0.84 -5.77 -22.47
C ALA A 115 -0.36 -4.80 -22.31
N LEU A 116 -0.43 -4.06 -21.20
CA LEU A 116 -1.46 -3.06 -20.91
C LEU A 116 -0.96 -1.61 -21.04
N GLY A 117 0.31 -1.44 -21.43
CA GLY A 117 0.98 -0.13 -21.43
C GLY A 117 1.14 0.47 -20.03
N ILE A 118 1.17 -0.36 -18.98
CA ILE A 118 1.37 0.08 -17.59
C ILE A 118 2.86 0.05 -17.31
N SER A 119 3.52 1.21 -17.32
CA SER A 119 4.98 1.29 -17.19
C SER A 119 5.48 1.46 -15.76
N HIS A 120 4.73 2.12 -14.88
CA HIS A 120 5.19 2.42 -13.51
C HIS A 120 4.03 2.73 -12.55
N THR A 121 3.43 1.69 -11.98
CA THR A 121 2.46 1.85 -10.88
C THR A 121 3.19 1.73 -9.55
N GLU A 122 3.17 2.81 -8.78
CA GLU A 122 3.77 2.84 -7.45
C GLU A 122 2.96 2.01 -6.45
N ILE A 123 3.68 1.20 -5.67
CA ILE A 123 3.18 0.40 -4.56
C ILE A 123 3.94 0.85 -3.32
N VAL A 124 3.22 1.30 -2.31
CA VAL A 124 3.79 1.71 -1.02
C VAL A 124 3.39 0.71 0.05
N VAL A 125 4.37 0.17 0.75
CA VAL A 125 4.21 -0.73 1.88
C VAL A 125 4.19 0.11 3.17
N PRO A 126 3.29 -0.17 4.12
CA PRO A 126 3.28 0.55 5.40
C PRO A 126 4.59 0.35 6.15
N SER A 127 5.15 1.42 6.73
CA SER A 127 6.26 1.30 7.69
C SER A 127 5.76 1.02 9.11
N GLU A 128 4.53 1.43 9.40
CA GLU A 128 3.85 1.30 10.68
C GLU A 128 2.44 0.79 10.43
N THR A 129 1.97 -0.12 11.27
CA THR A 129 0.58 -0.58 11.30
C THR A 129 0.01 -0.33 12.68
N TYR A 130 -1.20 0.20 12.74
CA TYR A 130 -1.89 0.54 13.97
C TYR A 130 -3.15 -0.31 14.08
N ALA A 131 -3.24 -1.14 15.12
CA ALA A 131 -4.38 -2.00 15.36
C ALA A 131 -5.10 -1.57 16.64
N ASP A 132 -6.40 -1.31 16.55
CA ASP A 132 -7.27 -1.16 17.72
C ASP A 132 -7.83 -2.53 18.10
N PRO A 133 -7.42 -3.15 19.22
CA PRO A 133 -7.90 -4.48 19.61
C PRO A 133 -9.41 -4.57 19.78
N ALA A 134 -10.11 -3.46 20.05
CA ALA A 134 -11.57 -3.46 20.20
C ALA A 134 -12.30 -3.58 18.85
N HIS A 135 -11.64 -3.27 17.74
CA HIS A 135 -12.22 -3.24 16.39
C HIS A 135 -11.44 -4.08 15.37
N ALA A 136 -10.23 -4.52 15.70
CA ALA A 136 -9.39 -5.40 14.89
C ALA A 136 -9.71 -6.87 15.22
N ASP A 137 -10.93 -7.31 14.95
CA ASP A 137 -11.24 -8.74 14.92
C ASP A 137 -10.74 -9.34 13.60
N TYR A 138 -9.70 -10.16 13.65
CA TYR A 138 -9.18 -10.88 12.47
C TYR A 138 -10.20 -11.84 11.85
N ARG A 139 -11.16 -12.33 12.65
CA ARG A 139 -12.22 -13.23 12.16
C ARG A 139 -13.37 -12.47 11.51
N HIS A 140 -13.56 -11.21 11.90
CA HIS A 140 -14.59 -10.32 11.37
C HIS A 140 -13.98 -8.94 11.11
N PRO A 141 -13.18 -8.78 10.03
CA PRO A 141 -12.52 -7.52 9.77
C PRO A 141 -13.55 -6.40 9.67
N HIS A 142 -13.52 -5.49 10.64
CA HIS A 142 -14.40 -4.33 10.63
C HIS A 142 -13.84 -3.30 9.64
N GLN A 143 -14.68 -2.83 8.73
CA GLN A 143 -14.33 -1.72 7.87
C GLN A 143 -14.21 -0.46 8.72
N ILE A 144 -13.10 0.27 8.57
CA ILE A 144 -12.97 1.65 9.05
C ILE A 144 -13.50 2.55 7.93
N PRO A 145 -14.76 3.02 7.97
CA PRO A 145 -15.33 3.81 6.89
C PRO A 145 -14.67 5.19 6.77
N THR A 146 -14.08 5.72 7.85
CA THR A 146 -13.45 7.03 7.83
C THR A 146 -12.32 7.13 8.85
N PHE A 147 -11.26 7.83 8.47
CA PHE A 147 -10.17 8.19 9.37
C PHE A 147 -9.67 9.60 9.06
N ALA A 148 -9.11 10.25 10.07
CA ALA A 148 -8.42 11.52 9.93
C ALA A 148 -7.15 11.50 10.78
N LEU A 149 -6.04 11.94 10.19
CA LEU A 149 -4.76 12.06 10.88
C LEU A 149 -4.44 13.53 11.07
N LEU A 150 -4.17 13.95 12.30
CA LEU A 150 -3.63 15.28 12.57
C LEU A 150 -2.15 15.31 12.14
N PRO A 151 -1.77 16.06 11.10
CA PRO A 151 -0.40 16.10 10.62
C PRO A 151 0.52 16.79 11.62
N GLN A 152 1.78 16.35 11.68
CA GLN A 152 2.81 17.06 12.43
C GLN A 152 3.25 18.31 11.65
N PRO A 153 3.40 19.48 12.31
CA PRO A 153 3.98 20.66 11.68
C PRO A 153 5.45 20.40 11.31
N PRO A 154 5.93 20.84 10.13
CA PRO A 154 7.28 20.55 9.64
C PRO A 154 8.42 21.16 10.49
N PHE A 155 8.10 22.02 11.45
CA PHE A 155 9.06 22.70 12.33
C PHE A 155 8.94 22.30 13.82
N SER A 156 8.12 21.29 14.14
CA SER A 156 8.02 20.80 15.52
C SER A 156 9.11 19.75 15.76
N SER A 157 10.25 20.18 16.30
CA SER A 157 11.31 19.30 16.83
C SER A 157 10.93 18.59 18.15
N SER A 158 9.67 18.74 18.55
CA SER A 158 9.12 18.30 19.81
C SER A 158 8.37 16.99 19.61
N SER A 159 8.37 16.16 20.66
CA SER A 159 7.65 14.89 20.85
C SER A 159 6.12 14.99 20.74
N SER A 160 5.62 15.87 19.87
CA SER A 160 4.23 16.23 19.67
C SER A 160 3.50 15.00 19.15
N SER A 161 2.67 14.41 19.99
CA SER A 161 1.96 13.18 19.65
C SER A 161 1.02 13.40 18.47
N ARG A 162 1.06 12.49 17.50
CA ARG A 162 0.11 12.49 16.38
C ARG A 162 -1.23 11.99 16.90
N VAL A 163 -2.33 12.55 16.41
CA VAL A 163 -3.67 12.10 16.77
C VAL A 163 -4.32 11.46 15.54
N LEU A 164 -4.80 10.23 15.72
CA LEU A 164 -5.64 9.54 14.74
C LEU A 164 -7.07 9.58 15.25
N ALA A 165 -8.01 9.97 14.39
CA ALA A 165 -9.43 9.81 14.62
C ALA A 165 -9.96 8.73 13.67
N THR A 166 -10.77 7.81 14.16
CA THR A 166 -11.51 6.85 13.33
C THR A 166 -13.00 7.00 13.60
N GLY A 167 -13.80 6.95 12.55
CA GLY A 167 -15.25 6.80 12.66
C GLY A 167 -15.65 5.39 12.25
N HIS A 168 -16.63 4.83 12.93
CA HIS A 168 -17.09 3.46 12.76
C HIS A 168 -18.53 3.44 12.23
N THR A 169 -18.94 2.30 11.67
CA THR A 169 -20.27 2.13 11.05
C THR A 169 -21.42 2.17 12.05
N ASP A 170 -21.15 1.96 13.33
CA ASP A 170 -22.13 2.05 14.43
C ASP A 170 -22.36 3.49 14.93
N GLY A 171 -21.73 4.48 14.27
CA GLY A 171 -21.78 5.90 14.63
C GLY A 171 -20.83 6.31 15.75
N SER A 172 -19.97 5.39 16.23
CA SER A 172 -18.93 5.74 17.19
C SER A 172 -17.73 6.41 16.53
N VAL A 173 -17.06 7.27 17.27
CA VAL A 173 -15.81 7.95 16.90
C VAL A 173 -14.80 7.70 17.99
N SER A 174 -13.60 7.25 17.61
CA SER A 174 -12.50 6.98 18.53
C SER A 174 -11.28 7.83 18.19
N LEU A 175 -10.64 8.37 19.22
CA LEU A 175 -9.43 9.18 19.12
C LEU A 175 -8.27 8.43 19.76
N TYR A 176 -7.15 8.36 19.04
CA TYR A 176 -5.94 7.67 19.44
C TYR A 176 -4.77 8.63 19.44
N VAL A 177 -3.91 8.51 20.45
CA VAL A 177 -2.59 9.14 20.45
C VAL A 177 -1.61 8.14 19.86
N LEU A 178 -1.00 8.47 18.72
CA LEU A 178 -0.02 7.61 18.08
C LEU A 178 1.36 7.81 18.70
N PRO A 179 2.16 6.74 18.82
CA PRO A 179 3.56 6.85 19.19
C PRO A 179 4.33 7.76 18.21
N PRO A 180 5.42 8.39 18.68
CA PRO A 180 6.34 9.09 17.80
C PRO A 180 6.87 8.11 16.76
N THR A 181 6.95 8.57 15.50
CA THR A 181 7.50 7.77 14.40
C THR A 181 8.94 7.36 14.75
N PRO A 182 9.29 6.07 14.75
CA PRO A 182 10.67 5.67 14.91
C PRO A 182 11.47 6.19 13.71
N PRO A 183 12.80 6.37 13.87
CA PRO A 183 13.65 6.62 12.72
C PRO A 183 13.45 5.50 11.68
N SER A 184 13.50 5.88 10.40
CA SER A 184 13.37 4.93 9.28
C SER A 184 14.18 3.67 9.58
N PRO A 185 13.60 2.46 9.38
CA PRO A 185 14.34 1.23 9.61
C PRO A 185 15.65 1.29 8.82
N SER A 186 16.75 0.96 9.50
CA SER A 186 18.08 0.95 8.90
C SER A 186 18.37 -0.35 8.14
N ALA A 187 17.54 -1.38 8.34
CA ALA A 187 17.69 -2.69 7.73
C ALA A 187 16.80 -2.81 6.48
N PRO A 188 17.35 -3.29 5.35
CA PRO A 188 16.56 -3.52 4.14
C PRO A 188 15.52 -4.63 4.39
N TYR A 189 14.36 -4.51 3.76
CA TYR A 189 13.25 -5.46 3.91
C TYR A 189 12.76 -5.59 5.37
N ALA A 190 12.89 -4.52 6.16
CA ALA A 190 12.30 -4.46 7.49
C ALA A 190 10.77 -4.57 7.39
N LEU A 191 10.20 -5.40 8.25
CA LEU A 191 8.76 -5.52 8.37
C LEU A 191 8.15 -4.26 8.99
N PRO A 192 6.87 -3.96 8.67
CA PRO A 192 6.15 -2.89 9.34
C PRO A 192 6.14 -3.10 10.85
N THR A 193 6.38 -2.04 11.62
CA THR A 193 6.20 -2.11 13.07
C THR A 193 4.72 -2.08 13.40
N SER A 194 4.24 -3.05 14.18
CA SER A 194 2.84 -3.10 14.61
C SER A 194 2.68 -2.49 16.00
N HIS A 195 1.69 -1.61 16.13
CA HIS A 195 1.36 -0.93 17.37
C HIS A 195 -0.09 -1.24 17.78
N GLY A 196 -0.27 -1.77 18.99
CA GLY A 196 -1.58 -1.84 19.62
C GLY A 196 -1.99 -0.44 20.11
N LEU A 197 -3.16 0.01 19.69
CA LEU A 197 -3.72 1.29 20.10
C LEU A 197 -4.83 1.08 21.13
N THR A 198 -4.96 2.05 22.03
CA THR A 198 -6.12 2.17 22.92
C THR A 198 -6.67 3.58 22.75
N PRO A 199 -7.98 3.74 22.46
CA PRO A 199 -8.54 5.07 22.31
C PRO A 199 -8.46 5.81 23.65
N TYR A 200 -8.01 7.06 23.63
CA TYR A 200 -8.02 7.91 24.82
C TYR A 200 -9.37 8.61 25.00
N ALA A 201 -10.16 8.70 23.93
CA ALA A 201 -11.52 9.19 23.95
C ALA A 201 -12.37 8.46 22.89
N THR A 202 -13.59 8.10 23.26
CA THR A 202 -14.59 7.53 22.35
C THR A 202 -15.94 8.19 22.62
N GLY A 203 -16.68 8.50 21.56
CA GLY A 203 -18.03 9.08 21.63
C GLY A 203 -18.95 8.48 20.58
N LYS A 204 -20.27 8.62 20.78
CA LYS A 204 -21.27 8.15 19.81
C LYS A 204 -22.10 9.33 19.32
N LEU A 205 -22.13 9.52 18.01
CA LEU A 205 -22.99 10.53 17.40
C LEU A 205 -24.43 10.03 17.47
N HIS A 206 -25.24 10.65 18.32
CA HIS A 206 -26.69 10.45 18.30
C HIS A 206 -27.25 11.30 17.16
N LEU A 207 -27.75 10.65 16.11
CA LEU A 207 -28.68 11.32 15.20
C LEU A 207 -30.01 11.43 15.93
N GLY A 208 -30.33 12.65 16.37
CA GLY A 208 -31.65 13.00 16.90
C GLY A 208 -32.69 13.17 15.80
#